data_AF-F9ZPG9-F1
#
_entry.id   AF-F9ZPG9-F1
#
_cell.length_a   1.000
_cell.length_b   1.000
_cell.length_c   1.000
_cell.angle_alpha   90.00
_cell.angle_beta   90.00
_cell.angle_gamma   90.00
#
_symmetry.space_group_name_H-M   'P 1'
#
loop_
_entity.id
_entity.type
_entity.pdbx_description
1 polymer ?
#
loop_
_entity_poly.entity_id
_entity_poly.type
_entity_poly.pdbx_seq_one_letter_code
_entity_poly.pdbx_strand_id
1 'polypeptide(L)' 'MVPEELFSLALGLVPPWLVDHVTFTVEEKRLDLHINFPKGSRFACSVCGVSGHPYGAI' A
#
# COMPACT_ATOMS: atom_id res chain seq x y z
N MET A 1 14.55 11.96 -2.29
CA MET A 1 13.20 11.55 -1.86
C MET A 1 12.29 11.73 -3.04
N VAL A 2 11.76 10.63 -3.57
CA VAL A 2 10.71 10.66 -4.59
C VAL A 2 9.34 10.79 -3.91
N PRO A 3 8.30 11.34 -4.56
CA PRO A 3 6.99 11.58 -3.95
C PRO A 3 6.35 10.32 -3.33
N GLU A 4 6.54 9.16 -3.96
CA GLU A 4 6.03 7.86 -3.52
C GLU A 4 6.54 7.49 -2.11
N GLU A 5 7.83 7.68 -1.86
CA GLU A 5 8.45 7.41 -0.55
C GLU A 5 7.91 8.37 0.51
N LEU A 6 7.76 9.65 0.17
CA LEU A 6 7.21 10.66 1.06
C LEU A 6 5.78 10.29 1.48
N PHE A 7 4.91 10.00 0.52
CA PHE A 7 3.52 9.67 0.82
C PHE A 7 3.39 8.33 1.53
N SER A 8 4.23 7.34 1.21
CA SER A 8 4.26 6.08 1.96
C SER A 8 4.56 6.31 3.44
N LEU A 9 5.56 7.15 3.74
CA LEU A 9 5.92 7.52 5.12
C LEU A 9 4.83 8.36 5.79
N ALA A 10 4.29 9.37 5.09
CA ALA A 10 3.27 10.27 5.62
C ALA A 10 1.96 9.54 5.96
N LEU A 11 1.62 8.51 5.18
CA LEU A 11 0.46 7.65 5.42
C LEU A 11 0.75 6.53 6.44
N GLY A 12 2.00 6.38 6.89
CA GLY A 12 2.40 5.33 7.83
C GLY A 12 2.31 3.92 7.24
N LEU A 13 2.48 3.79 5.92
CA LEU A 13 2.49 2.47 5.28
C LEU A 13 3.71 1.68 5.75
N VAL A 14 3.45 0.43 6.16
CA VAL A 14 4.48 -0.51 6.58
C VAL A 14 4.61 -1.63 5.54
N PRO A 15 5.80 -2.25 5.39
CA PRO A 15 5.98 -3.36 4.47
C PRO A 15 4.92 -4.46 4.67
N PRO A 16 4.36 -5.03 3.59
CA PRO A 16 4.77 -4.86 2.20
C PRO A 16 4.09 -3.69 1.45
N TRP A 17 3.28 -2.87 2.13
CA TRP A 17 2.52 -1.79 1.50
C TRP A 17 3.41 -0.59 1.16
N LEU A 18 3.18 -0.02 -0.02
CA LEU A 18 3.83 1.21 -0.48
C LEU A 18 2.92 1.98 -1.43
N VAL A 19 3.20 3.26 -1.62
CA VAL A 19 2.70 4.01 -2.77
C VAL A 19 3.60 3.68 -3.96
N ASP A 20 3.04 3.20 -5.08
CA ASP A 20 3.80 2.89 -6.30
C ASP A 20 3.58 3.90 -7.43
N HIS A 21 2.50 4.69 -7.36
CA HIS A 21 2.22 5.75 -8.32
C HIS A 21 1.50 6.93 -7.67
N VAL A 22 1.86 8.14 -8.12
CA VAL A 22 1.28 9.40 -7.67
C VAL A 22 0.86 10.19 -8.91
N THR A 23 -0.43 10.53 -9.01
CA THR A 23 -0.97 11.38 -10.08
C THR A 23 -1.56 12.64 -9.47
N PHE A 24 -1.19 13.80 -9.99
CA PHE A 24 -1.76 15.07 -9.57
C PHE A 24 -2.43 15.77 -10.77
N THR A 25 -3.75 15.88 -10.71
CA THR A 25 -4.58 16.52 -11.74
C THR A 25 -4.99 17.89 -11.25
N VAL A 26 -4.30 18.93 -11.73
CA VAL A 26 -4.46 20.32 -11.25
C VAL A 26 -5.85 20.86 -11.56
N GLU A 27 -6.38 20.58 -12.74
CA GLU A 27 -7.68 21.05 -13.21
C GLU A 27 -8.81 20.55 -12.31
N GLU A 28 -8.67 19.32 -11.83
CA GLU A 28 -9.61 18.67 -10.92
C GLU A 28 -9.28 18.91 -9.44
N LYS A 29 -8.15 19.57 -9.15
CA LYS A 29 -7.58 19.72 -7.80
C LYS A 29 -7.49 18.39 -7.06
N ARG A 30 -7.15 17.32 -7.78
CA ARG A 30 -7.14 15.95 -7.27
C ARG A 30 -5.72 15.41 -7.19
N LEU A 31 -5.42 14.76 -6.07
CA LEU A 31 -4.21 13.96 -5.88
C LEU A 31 -4.63 12.50 -5.71
N ASP A 32 -4.22 11.66 -6.65
CA ASP A 32 -4.46 10.22 -6.65
C ASP A 32 -3.18 9.50 -6.22
N LEU A 33 -3.30 8.67 -5.18
CA LEU A 33 -2.20 7.86 -4.65
C LEU A 33 -2.56 6.37 -4.83
N HIS A 34 -1.74 5.65 -5.59
CA HIS A 34 -1.92 4.23 -5.81
C HIS A 34 -1.12 3.45 -4.78
N ILE A 35 -1.82 2.68 -3.95
CA ILE A 35 -1.21 1.84 -2.92
C ILE A 35 -1.12 0.41 -3.44
N ASN A 36 0.07 -0.16 -3.37
CA ASN A 36 0.37 -1.47 -3.90
C ASN A 36 1.34 -2.25 -3.00
N PHE A 37 1.70 -3.46 -3.42
CA PHE A 37 2.67 -4.34 -2.78
C PHE A 37 3.39 -5.21 -3.81
N PRO A 38 4.65 -5.61 -3.57
CA PRO A 38 5.37 -6.50 -4.47
C PRO A 38 4.68 -7.86 -4.62
N LYS A 39 4.75 -8.47 -5.81
CA LYS A 39 4.25 -9.84 -6.02
C LYS A 39 4.91 -10.81 -5.04
N GLY A 40 4.12 -11.75 -4.50
CA GLY A 40 4.59 -12.71 -3.49
C GLY A 40 4.62 -12.15 -2.06
N SER A 41 4.18 -10.90 -1.86
CA SER A 41 3.99 -10.34 -0.52
C SER A 41 3.07 -11.21 0.34
N ARG A 42 3.46 -11.41 1.60
CA ARG A 42 2.66 -12.13 2.60
C ARG A 42 2.03 -11.11 3.54
N PHE A 43 0.76 -11.31 3.81
CA PHE A 43 0.00 -10.47 4.72
C PHE A 43 -0.34 -11.24 5.98
N ALA A 44 -0.51 -10.51 7.08
CA ALA A 44 -1.16 -11.05 8.26
C ALA A 44 -2.64 -11.33 7.91
N CYS A 45 -3.16 -12.49 8.33
CA CYS A 45 -4.58 -12.78 8.17
C CYS A 45 -5.41 -11.72 8.91
N SER A 46 -6.42 -11.16 8.24
CA SER A 46 -7.30 -10.13 8.82
C SER A 46 -8.18 -10.63 9.97
N VAL A 47 -8.29 -11.95 10.15
CA VAL A 47 -9.10 -12.57 11.20
C VAL A 47 -8.28 -12.93 12.44
N CYS A 48 -7.09 -13.50 12.25
CA CYS A 48 -6.28 -14.02 13.36
C CYS A 48 -4.90 -13.37 13.53
N GLY A 49 -4.48 -12.48 12.61
CA GLY A 49 -3.21 -11.76 12.69
C GLY A 49 -1.96 -12.59 12.35
N VAL A 50 -2.10 -13.89 12.06
CA VAL A 50 -0.97 -14.76 11.75
C VAL A 50 -0.48 -14.53 10.31
N SER A 51 0.82 -14.27 10.15
CA SER A 51 1.47 -14.06 8.86
C SER A 51 1.61 -15.36 8.08
N GLY A 52 1.08 -15.41 6.86
CA GLY A 52 1.23 -16.56 5.96
C GLY A 52 0.17 -17.65 6.06
N HIS A 53 -0.93 -17.37 6.75
CA HIS A 53 -2.16 -18.13 6.52
C HIS A 53 -2.68 -17.74 5.12
N PRO A 54 -3.00 -18.69 4.21
CA PRO A 54 -3.65 -18.35 2.95
C PRO A 54 -4.94 -17.57 3.22
N TYR A 55 -5.10 -16.42 2.57
CA TYR A 55 -6.36 -15.68 2.59
C TYR A 55 -7.48 -16.61 2.09
N GLY A 56 -8.45 -16.94 2.95
CA GLY A 56 -9.63 -17.71 2.57
C GLY A 56 -9.61 -19.23 2.81
N ALA A 57 -8.67 -19.76 3.61
CA ALA A 57 -8.81 -21.12 4.12
C ALA A 57 -9.79 -21.13 5.32
N ILE A 58 -11.09 -21.23 5.00
CA ILE A 58 -12.12 -21.75 5.91
C ILE A 58 -12.27 -23.25 5.68
#